data_AF-A0A938CYH1-F1
#
_entry.id   AF-A0A938CYH1-F1
#
_cell.length_a   1.000
_cell.length_b   1.000
_cell.length_c   1.000
_cell.angle_alpha   90.00
_cell.angle_beta   90.00
_cell.angle_gamma   90.00
#
_symmetry.space_group_name_H-M   'P 1'
#
loop_
_entity.id
_entity.type
_entity.pdbx_description
1 polymer ?
#
loop_
_entity_poly.entity_id
_entity_poly.type
_entity_poly.pdbx_seq_one_letter_code
_entity_poly.pdbx_strand_id
1 'polypeptide(L)'
;MSKRPRLVIVSPLDVALAAIDEAFKAEWPEGECINLLDESLYADNDFHGETPQVVRDRIVWLFNYGIDCGADALAFTGSVFNPLIRELRKKVSKPVVTSFEGMIEEGFVAGKRIGVLSSAPQARDVLAADVKAYAAEHGIPLQLDARCADGAFQALTDRD
;
A
#
# COMPACT_ATOMS: atom_id res chain seq x y z
N MET A 1 -6.09 29.73 12.53
CA MET A 1 -5.57 28.38 12.82
C MET A 1 -5.04 27.80 11.52
N SER A 2 -3.82 27.25 11.51
CA SER A 2 -3.30 26.58 10.30
C SER A 2 -4.16 25.34 10.01
N LYS A 3 -4.50 25.09 8.74
CA LYS A 3 -5.24 23.88 8.32
C LYS A 3 -4.38 22.65 8.67
N ARG A 4 -4.97 21.61 9.28
CA ARG A 4 -4.29 20.31 9.44
C ARG A 4 -4.10 19.68 8.06
N PRO A 5 -2.90 19.18 7.71
CA PRO A 5 -2.70 18.48 6.44
C PRO A 5 -3.60 17.24 6.39
N ARG A 6 -4.32 17.06 5.27
CA ARG A 6 -5.24 15.93 5.09
C ARG A 6 -4.62 14.84 4.22
N LEU A 7 -4.58 13.62 4.74
CA LEU A 7 -4.21 12.41 4.02
C LEU A 7 -5.46 11.56 3.80
N VAL A 8 -5.79 11.27 2.54
CA VAL A 8 -6.85 10.32 2.21
C VAL A 8 -6.24 8.97 1.87
N ILE A 9 -6.71 7.91 2.51
CA ILE A 9 -6.12 6.57 2.46
C ILE A 9 -7.13 5.62 1.81
N VAL A 10 -6.81 5.10 0.62
CA VAL A 10 -7.64 4.13 -0.09
C VAL A 10 -7.23 2.71 0.30
N SER A 11 -8.18 1.93 0.80
CA SER A 11 -7.97 0.58 1.30
C SER A 11 -8.93 -0.40 0.63
N PRO A 12 -8.44 -1.55 0.12
CA PRO A 12 -9.29 -2.59 -0.46
C PRO A 12 -9.85 -3.57 0.59
N LEU A 13 -9.39 -3.50 1.83
CA LEU A 13 -9.83 -4.34 2.95
C LEU A 13 -9.92 -3.51 4.24
N ASP A 14 -10.82 -3.90 5.13
CA ASP A 14 -11.07 -3.22 6.42
C ASP A 14 -10.03 -3.59 7.49
N VAL A 15 -9.39 -4.76 7.38
CA VAL A 15 -8.47 -5.32 8.38
C VAL A 15 -7.28 -4.42 8.74
N ALA A 16 -6.89 -3.51 7.84
CA ALA A 16 -5.79 -2.59 8.08
C ALA A 16 -6.22 -1.26 8.73
N LEU A 17 -7.52 -0.92 8.73
CA LEU A 17 -8.00 0.42 9.10
C LEU A 17 -7.67 0.80 10.54
N ALA A 18 -7.86 -0.14 11.49
CA ALA A 18 -7.54 0.11 12.90
C ALA A 18 -6.04 0.37 13.09
N ALA A 19 -5.18 -0.46 12.49
CA ALA A 19 -3.72 -0.31 12.58
C ALA A 19 -3.23 0.99 11.93
N ILE A 20 -3.82 1.38 10.80
CA ILE A 20 -3.55 2.66 10.13
C ILE A 20 -3.89 3.83 11.07
N ASP A 21 -5.09 3.82 11.63
CA ASP A 21 -5.55 4.88 12.54
C ASP A 21 -4.67 4.98 13.78
N GLU A 22 -4.28 3.85 14.37
CA GLU A 22 -3.37 3.80 15.52
C GLU A 22 -1.98 4.35 15.17
N ALA A 23 -1.40 3.92 14.05
CA ALA A 23 -0.08 4.36 13.61
C ALA A 23 -0.05 5.88 13.35
N PHE A 24 -1.02 6.42 12.61
CA PHE A 24 -1.05 7.86 12.34
C PHE A 24 -1.35 8.70 13.58
N LYS A 25 -2.17 8.22 14.52
CA LYS A 25 -2.38 8.92 15.80
C LYS A 25 -1.10 8.99 16.64
N ALA A 26 -0.28 7.95 16.60
CA ALA A 26 0.98 7.88 17.35
C ALA A 26 2.08 8.71 16.69
N GLU A 27 2.29 8.52 15.38
CA GLU A 27 3.46 9.05 14.67
C GLU A 27 3.22 10.39 13.96
N TRP A 28 1.96 10.76 13.69
CA TRP A 28 1.61 12.00 12.99
C TRP A 28 0.32 12.68 13.50
N PRO A 29 0.27 13.06 14.79
CA PRO A 29 -0.94 13.55 15.46
C PRO A 29 -1.48 14.90 14.93
N GLU A 30 -0.65 15.69 14.24
CA GLU A 30 -1.05 16.96 13.62
C GLU A 30 -1.77 16.79 12.28
N GLY A 31 -1.66 15.62 11.65
CA GLY A 31 -2.33 15.26 10.41
C GLY A 31 -3.80 14.88 10.61
N GLU A 32 -4.57 14.94 9.53
CA GLU A 32 -5.94 14.42 9.47
C GLU A 32 -5.99 13.27 8.48
N CYS A 33 -6.20 12.05 8.99
CA CYS A 33 -6.33 10.85 8.16
C CYS A 33 -7.80 10.54 7.89
N ILE A 34 -8.14 10.32 6.62
CA ILE A 34 -9.49 9.97 6.16
C ILE A 34 -9.39 8.65 5.39
N ASN A 35 -10.02 7.61 5.91
CA ASN A 35 -10.02 6.29 5.25
C ASN A 35 -11.17 6.17 4.24
N LEU A 36 -10.85 5.65 3.06
CA LEU A 36 -11.79 5.23 2.02
C LEU A 36 -11.64 3.71 1.83
N LEU A 37 -12.66 2.97 2.23
CA LEU A 37 -12.74 1.53 2.00
C LEU A 37 -13.51 1.24 0.72
N ASP A 38 -12.89 0.50 -0.19
CA ASP A 38 -13.56 -0.04 -1.38
C ASP A 38 -13.16 -1.50 -1.61
N GLU A 39 -13.96 -2.41 -1.06
CA GLU A 39 -13.78 -3.86 -1.16
C GLU A 39 -13.92 -4.38 -2.60
N SER A 40 -14.59 -3.63 -3.47
CA SER A 40 -14.75 -4.01 -4.87
C SER A 40 -13.43 -4.04 -5.63
N LEU A 41 -12.41 -3.32 -5.15
CA LEU A 41 -11.07 -3.34 -5.75
C LEU A 41 -10.46 -4.73 -5.75
N TYR A 42 -10.64 -5.51 -4.67
CA TYR A 42 -10.20 -6.90 -4.63
C TYR A 42 -11.22 -7.84 -5.25
N ALA A 43 -12.52 -7.61 -5.06
CA ALA A 43 -13.55 -8.46 -5.65
C ALA A 43 -13.48 -8.52 -7.19
N ASP A 44 -13.13 -7.41 -7.84
CA ASP A 44 -13.09 -7.29 -9.29
C ASP A 44 -11.68 -7.45 -9.88
N ASN A 45 -10.67 -7.75 -9.06
CA ASN A 45 -9.29 -7.91 -9.53
C ASN A 45 -9.00 -9.35 -9.98
N ASP A 46 -8.22 -9.48 -11.05
CA ASP A 46 -7.62 -10.76 -11.42
C ASP A 46 -6.27 -10.93 -10.70
N PHE A 47 -6.21 -11.84 -9.72
CA PHE A 47 -4.99 -12.14 -8.97
C PHE A 47 -4.02 -13.08 -9.69
N HIS A 48 -4.41 -13.61 -10.85
CA HIS A 48 -3.60 -14.49 -11.68
C HIS A 48 -3.18 -13.83 -13.00
N GLY A 49 -3.72 -12.66 -13.30
CA GLY A 49 -3.47 -11.91 -14.52
C GLY A 49 -3.21 -10.42 -14.27
N GLU A 50 -3.44 -9.63 -15.31
CA GLU A 50 -3.33 -8.17 -15.22
C GLU A 50 -4.57 -7.59 -14.54
N THR A 51 -4.39 -6.58 -13.69
CA THR A 51 -5.51 -5.83 -13.11
C THR A 51 -6.39 -5.25 -14.24
N PRO A 52 -7.69 -5.60 -14.28
CA PRO A 52 -8.60 -5.14 -15.32
C PRO A 52 -8.69 -3.62 -15.41
N GLN A 53 -8.90 -3.09 -16.63
CA GLN A 53 -8.96 -1.64 -16.85
C GLN A 53 -10.01 -0.95 -15.98
N VAL A 54 -11.16 -1.59 -15.74
CA VAL A 54 -12.21 -1.06 -14.85
C VAL A 54 -11.74 -0.85 -13.42
N VAL A 55 -10.89 -1.74 -12.89
CA VAL A 55 -10.31 -1.61 -11.54
C VAL A 55 -9.27 -0.49 -11.54
N ARG A 56 -8.45 -0.38 -12.59
CA ARG A 56 -7.48 0.72 -12.76
C ARG A 56 -8.17 2.08 -12.78
N ASP A 57 -9.26 2.20 -13.52
CA ASP A 57 -10.04 3.44 -13.62
C ASP A 57 -10.69 3.77 -12.28
N ARG A 58 -11.22 2.76 -11.57
CA ARG A 58 -11.78 2.93 -10.21
C ARG A 58 -10.75 3.47 -9.23
N ILE A 59 -9.51 2.96 -9.23
CA ILE A 59 -8.43 3.48 -8.38
C ILE A 59 -8.20 4.97 -8.66
N VAL A 60 -8.13 5.38 -9.92
CA VAL A 60 -7.96 6.79 -10.30
C VAL A 60 -9.16 7.64 -9.85
N TRP A 61 -10.38 7.11 -9.95
CA TRP A 61 -11.58 7.79 -9.46
C TRP A 61 -11.56 7.98 -7.94
N LEU A 62 -11.17 6.96 -7.18
CA LEU A 62 -11.05 7.05 -5.72
C LEU A 62 -9.98 8.06 -5.30
N PHE A 63 -8.86 8.13 -6.03
CA PHE A 63 -7.86 9.17 -5.82
C PHE A 63 -8.42 10.57 -6.08
N ASN A 64 -9.09 10.79 -7.22
CA ASN A 64 -9.69 12.08 -7.51
C ASN A 64 -10.79 12.45 -6.51
N TYR A 65 -11.60 11.48 -6.07
CA TYR A 65 -12.57 11.68 -5.00
C TYR A 65 -11.90 12.16 -3.71
N GLY A 66 -10.79 11.56 -3.30
CA GLY A 66 -10.00 12.03 -2.16
C GLY A 66 -9.49 13.46 -2.33
N ILE A 67 -9.02 13.80 -3.54
CA ILE A 67 -8.57 15.15 -3.89
C ILE A 67 -9.73 16.16 -3.80
N ASP A 68 -10.90 15.82 -4.31
CA ASP A 68 -12.11 16.64 -4.25
C ASP A 68 -12.59 16.82 -2.80
N CYS A 69 -12.36 15.82 -1.94
CA CYS A 69 -12.54 15.93 -0.50
C CYS A 69 -11.44 16.74 0.22
N GLY A 70 -10.53 17.38 -0.51
CA GLY A 70 -9.54 18.30 0.04
C GLY A 70 -8.26 17.64 0.55
N ALA A 71 -7.93 16.45 0.05
CA ALA A 71 -6.66 15.78 0.33
C ALA A 71 -5.46 16.64 -0.10
N ASP A 72 -4.49 16.73 0.80
CA ASP A 72 -3.18 17.30 0.54
C ASP A 72 -2.22 16.23 -0.02
N ALA A 73 -2.42 14.97 0.37
CA ALA A 73 -1.79 13.78 -0.20
C ALA A 73 -2.74 12.56 -0.13
N LEU A 74 -2.39 11.51 -0.86
CA LEU A 74 -3.11 10.24 -0.92
C LEU A 74 -2.18 9.09 -0.51
N ALA A 75 -2.76 8.04 0.10
CA ALA A 75 -2.09 6.77 0.34
C ALA A 75 -2.93 5.59 -0.16
N PHE A 76 -2.27 4.48 -0.48
CA PHE A 76 -2.92 3.24 -0.90
C PHE A 76 -2.30 2.03 -0.18
N THR A 77 -3.14 1.14 0.36
CA THR A 77 -2.71 0.08 1.31
C THR A 77 -2.82 -1.36 0.76
N GLY A 78 -3.31 -1.54 -0.47
CA GLY A 78 -3.39 -2.86 -1.10
C GLY A 78 -2.04 -3.36 -1.65
N SER A 79 -1.49 -4.40 -1.01
CA SER A 79 -0.15 -4.96 -1.30
C SER A 79 0.05 -5.38 -2.75
N VAL A 80 -0.94 -6.03 -3.34
CA VAL A 80 -0.86 -6.55 -4.72
C VAL A 80 -0.86 -5.44 -5.77
N PHE A 81 -1.31 -4.23 -5.42
CA PHE A 81 -1.43 -3.11 -6.35
C PHE A 81 -0.21 -2.20 -6.37
N ASN A 82 0.83 -2.43 -5.57
CA ASN A 82 1.93 -1.46 -5.42
C ASN A 82 2.57 -1.01 -6.77
N PRO A 83 2.90 -1.93 -7.72
CA PRO A 83 3.41 -1.53 -9.03
C PRO A 83 2.40 -0.69 -9.82
N LEU A 84 1.11 -1.06 -9.73
CA LEU A 84 0.02 -0.35 -10.38
C LEU A 84 -0.15 1.06 -9.81
N ILE A 85 -0.08 1.24 -8.49
CA ILE A 85 -0.21 2.57 -7.87
C ILE A 85 0.91 3.49 -8.30
N ARG A 86 2.15 3.00 -8.44
CA ARG A 86 3.28 3.79 -8.97
C ARG A 86 3.07 4.25 -10.41
N GLU A 87 2.34 3.47 -11.21
CA GLU A 87 1.91 3.86 -12.56
C GLU A 87 0.79 4.93 -12.48
N LEU A 88 -0.28 4.62 -11.75
CA LEU A 88 -1.51 5.43 -11.73
C LEU A 88 -1.34 6.77 -11.01
N ARG A 89 -0.43 6.89 -10.04
CA ARG A 89 -0.18 8.17 -9.35
C ARG A 89 0.25 9.30 -10.28
N LYS A 90 0.78 8.98 -11.46
CA LYS A 90 1.15 9.96 -12.50
C LYS A 90 -0.08 10.62 -13.14
N LYS A 91 -1.29 10.08 -12.91
CA LYS A 91 -2.56 10.56 -13.50
C LYS A 91 -3.33 11.53 -12.60
N VAL A 92 -2.84 11.80 -11.38
CA VAL A 92 -3.55 12.64 -10.40
C VAL A 92 -2.68 13.81 -9.95
N SER A 93 -3.31 14.88 -9.44
CA SER A 93 -2.65 16.16 -9.16
C SER A 93 -2.00 16.25 -7.77
N LYS A 94 -2.23 15.27 -6.90
CA LYS A 94 -1.68 15.21 -5.54
C LYS A 94 -0.68 14.05 -5.39
N PRO A 95 0.30 14.17 -4.46
CA PRO A 95 1.20 13.07 -4.15
C PRO A 95 0.42 11.82 -3.75
N VAL A 96 0.83 10.66 -4.26
CA VAL A 96 0.31 9.35 -3.86
C VAL A 96 1.47 8.48 -3.41
N VAL A 97 1.40 8.01 -2.17
CA VAL A 97 2.36 7.06 -1.60
C VAL A 97 1.71 5.71 -1.41
N THR A 98 2.53 4.67 -1.31
CA THR A 98 2.06 3.35 -0.92
C THR A 98 2.61 2.98 0.46
N SER A 99 1.93 2.07 1.15
CA SER A 99 2.37 1.60 2.47
C SER A 99 3.74 0.90 2.46
N PHE A 100 4.28 0.56 1.28
CA PHE A 100 5.51 -0.20 1.14
C PHE A 100 6.75 0.66 0.97
N GLU A 101 6.61 1.85 0.37
CA GLU A 101 7.76 2.71 0.08
C GLU A 101 8.52 3.05 1.37
N GLY A 102 7.82 3.58 2.38
CA GLY A 102 8.43 3.87 3.68
C GLY A 102 8.93 2.63 4.42
N MET A 103 8.20 1.51 4.37
CA MET A 103 8.63 0.25 5.02
C MET A 103 9.92 -0.29 4.40
N ILE A 104 10.07 -0.20 3.08
CA ILE A 104 11.27 -0.67 2.37
C ILE A 104 12.46 0.24 2.67
N GLU A 105 12.25 1.55 2.64
CA GLU A 105 13.26 2.55 3.01
C GLU A 105 13.82 2.29 4.41
N GLU A 106 12.95 2.17 5.42
CA GLU A 106 13.34 1.86 6.80
C GLU A 106 14.02 0.48 6.92
N GLY A 107 13.58 -0.51 6.15
CA GLY A 107 14.24 -1.82 6.08
C GLY A 107 15.71 -1.71 5.67
N PHE A 108 16.03 -0.86 4.69
CA PHE A 108 17.40 -0.64 4.25
C PHE A 108 18.22 0.24 5.18
N VAL A 109 17.59 1.07 6.01
CA VAL A 109 18.25 1.74 7.14
C VAL A 109 18.74 0.71 8.16
N ALA A 110 17.94 -0.32 8.44
CA ALA A 110 18.27 -1.37 9.41
C ALA A 110 19.36 -2.34 8.90
N GLY A 111 19.44 -2.58 7.59
CA GLY A 111 20.52 -3.38 7.02
C GLY A 111 20.27 -3.89 5.61
N LYS A 112 21.15 -4.82 5.17
CA LYS A 112 21.17 -5.33 3.79
C LYS A 112 20.72 -6.79 3.66
N ARG A 113 20.43 -7.43 4.80
CA ARG A 113 19.87 -8.79 4.88
C ARG A 113 18.41 -8.66 5.28
N ILE A 114 17.52 -8.69 4.30
CA ILE A 114 16.10 -8.40 4.45
C ILE A 114 15.30 -9.71 4.39
N GLY A 115 14.38 -9.87 5.33
CA GLY A 115 13.35 -10.91 5.30
C GLY A 115 12.01 -10.32 4.87
N VAL A 116 11.34 -10.96 3.92
CA VAL A 116 9.94 -10.65 3.54
C VAL A 116 9.06 -11.81 3.97
N LEU A 117 8.07 -11.54 4.81
CA LEU A 117 7.04 -12.49 5.20
C LEU A 117 5.67 -11.88 4.87
N SER A 118 4.82 -12.65 4.20
CA SER A 118 3.46 -12.21 3.87
C SER A 118 2.46 -13.34 4.04
N SER A 119 1.17 -12.99 4.07
CA SER A 119 0.06 -13.92 4.23
C SER A 119 -0.50 -14.49 2.92
N ALA A 120 -0.04 -13.99 1.77
CA ALA A 120 -0.45 -14.43 0.44
C ALA A 120 0.76 -14.52 -0.52
N PRO A 121 0.88 -15.58 -1.34
CA PRO A 121 2.02 -15.76 -2.24
C PRO A 121 2.23 -14.57 -3.21
N GLN A 122 1.16 -13.99 -3.73
CA GLN A 122 1.21 -12.86 -4.64
C GLN A 122 1.78 -11.62 -3.95
N ALA A 123 1.38 -11.36 -2.70
CA ALA A 123 1.93 -10.25 -1.92
C ALA A 123 3.42 -10.45 -1.65
N ARG A 124 3.86 -11.68 -1.30
CA ARG A 124 5.29 -12.03 -1.15
C ARG A 124 6.07 -11.65 -2.41
N ASP A 125 5.57 -12.03 -3.58
CA ASP A 125 6.30 -11.88 -4.83
C ASP A 125 6.39 -10.41 -5.25
N VAL A 126 5.31 -9.63 -5.08
CA VAL A 126 5.30 -8.19 -5.31
C VAL A 126 6.27 -7.47 -4.36
N LEU A 127 6.18 -7.75 -3.06
CA LEU A 127 7.06 -7.17 -2.05
C LEU A 127 8.54 -7.51 -2.31
N ALA A 128 8.84 -8.76 -2.63
CA ALA A 128 10.19 -9.20 -2.95
C ALA A 128 10.74 -8.49 -4.19
N ALA A 129 9.88 -8.24 -5.19
CA ALA A 129 10.26 -7.46 -6.37
C ALA A 129 10.56 -6.00 -6.02
N ASP A 130 9.75 -5.37 -5.17
CA ASP A 130 9.95 -3.99 -4.74
C ASP A 130 11.23 -3.80 -3.92
N VAL A 131 11.53 -4.72 -3.00
CA VAL A 131 12.79 -4.70 -2.23
C VAL A 131 14.00 -4.84 -3.16
N LYS A 132 13.93 -5.75 -4.16
CA LYS A 132 14.99 -5.90 -5.17
C LYS A 132 15.15 -4.64 -6.03
N ALA A 133 14.04 -4.03 -6.45
CA ALA A 133 14.05 -2.82 -7.25
C ALA A 133 14.71 -1.66 -6.49
N TYR A 134 14.34 -1.46 -5.23
CA TYR A 134 14.94 -0.45 -4.38
C TYR A 134 16.44 -0.66 -4.20
N ALA A 135 16.88 -1.89 -3.91
CA ALA A 135 18.30 -2.22 -3.78
C ALA A 135 19.09 -1.91 -5.05
N ALA A 136 18.53 -2.26 -6.22
CA ALA A 136 19.16 -2.03 -7.51
C ALA A 136 19.27 -0.53 -7.82
N GLU A 137 18.21 0.24 -7.57
CA GLU A 137 18.18 1.70 -7.77
C GLU A 137 19.24 2.42 -6.91
N HIS A 138 19.50 1.91 -5.70
CA HIS A 138 20.44 2.51 -4.75
C HIS A 138 21.83 1.86 -4.73
N GLY A 139 22.10 0.88 -5.60
CA GLY A 139 23.38 0.17 -5.65
C GLY A 139 23.73 -0.60 -4.37
N ILE A 140 22.73 -1.07 -3.62
CA ILE A 140 22.91 -1.77 -2.35
C ILE A 140 23.03 -3.28 -2.60
N PRO A 141 24.08 -3.97 -2.11
CA PRO A 141 24.16 -5.42 -2.19
C PRO A 141 23.14 -6.06 -1.25
N LEU A 142 22.10 -6.69 -1.82
CA LEU A 142 20.96 -7.27 -1.09
C LEU A 142 21.13 -8.78 -0.85
N GLN A 143 20.88 -9.21 0.38
CA GLN A 143 20.52 -10.60 0.70
C GLN A 143 19.04 -10.65 1.06
N LEU A 144 18.24 -11.38 0.29
CA LEU A 144 16.79 -11.45 0.47
C LEU A 144 16.34 -12.89 0.75
N ASP A 145 15.56 -13.08 1.81
CA ASP A 145 14.75 -14.28 2.02
C ASP A 145 13.27 -13.88 2.00
N ALA A 146 12.47 -14.53 1.15
CA ALA A 146 11.06 -14.20 0.97
C ALA A 146 10.20 -15.45 1.20
N ARG A 147 9.24 -15.37 2.13
CA ARG A 147 8.40 -16.49 2.57
C ARG A 147 6.93 -16.09 2.58
N CYS A 148 6.07 -17.09 2.41
CA CYS A 148 4.63 -16.98 2.60
C CYS A 148 4.27 -17.78 3.86
N ALA A 149 3.47 -17.19 4.74
CA ALA A 149 2.84 -17.89 5.84
C ALA A 149 1.51 -18.48 5.32
N ASP A 150 1.59 -19.70 4.79
CA ASP A 150 0.44 -20.36 4.18
C ASP A 150 -0.73 -20.48 5.18
N GLY A 151 -1.94 -20.11 4.75
CA GLY A 151 -3.14 -20.10 5.58
C GLY A 151 -3.34 -18.86 6.45
N ALA A 152 -2.35 -17.98 6.60
CA ALA A 152 -2.47 -16.79 7.46
C ALA A 152 -3.52 -15.79 6.95
N PHE A 153 -3.63 -15.59 5.62
CA PHE A 153 -4.67 -14.70 5.07
C PHE A 153 -6.06 -15.29 5.28
N GLN A 154 -6.21 -16.60 5.09
CA GLN A 154 -7.47 -17.31 5.28
C GLN A 154 -7.94 -17.21 6.74
N ALA A 155 -7.06 -17.48 7.71
CA ALA A 155 -7.39 -17.36 9.14
C ALA A 155 -7.85 -15.93 9.50
N LEU A 156 -7.17 -14.91 8.95
CA LEU A 156 -7.56 -13.51 9.15
C LEU A 156 -8.94 -13.20 8.57
N THR A 157 -9.25 -13.68 7.35
CA THR A 157 -10.54 -13.43 6.70
C THR A 157 -11.68 -14.22 7.34
N ASP A 158 -11.39 -15.43 7.83
CA ASP A 158 -12.34 -16.29 8.54
C ASP A 158 -12.60 -15.81 9.98
N ARG A 159 -11.73 -14.92 10.49
CA ARG A 159 -11.73 -14.40 11.87
C ARG A 159 -11.48 -15.50 12.92
N ASP A 160 -10.61 -16.45 12.57
CA ASP A 160 -10.16 -17.58 13.40
C ASP A 160 -8.89 -17.26 14.22
#